data_AF-A0A932KUK6-F1
#
_entry.id   AF-A0A932KUK6-F1
#
_cell.length_a   1.000
_cell.length_b   1.000
_cell.length_c   1.000
_cell.angle_alpha   90.00
_cell.angle_beta   90.00
_cell.angle_gamma   90.00
#
_symmetry.space_group_name_H-M   'P 1'
#
loop_
_entity.id
_entity.type
_entity.pdbx_description
1 polymer ?
#
loop_
_entity_poly.entity_id
_entity_poly.type
_entity_poly.pdbx_seq_one_letter_code
_entity_poly.pdbx_strand_id
1 'polypeptide(L)' 'LGYVPQWSELSAFLPDEWEELETLEGNETVLASALASTFSATLELAKSGQIDLRQEGLFGPIYLRPIVKTEAAAEKLGE' A
#
# COMPACT_ATOMS: atom_id res chain seq x y z
N LEU A 1 -3.81 -23.58 -8.07
CA LEU A 1 -4.70 -22.41 -8.05
C LEU A 1 -3.81 -21.18 -7.89
N GLY A 2 -3.88 -20.23 -8.82
CA GLY A 2 -3.01 -19.04 -8.82
C GLY A 2 -3.32 -18.08 -7.65
N TYR A 3 -2.29 -17.41 -7.14
CA TYR A 3 -2.43 -16.37 -6.13
C TYR A 3 -3.04 -15.11 -6.77
N VAL A 4 -4.15 -14.62 -6.21
CA VAL A 4 -4.76 -13.35 -6.61
C VAL A 4 -4.38 -12.31 -5.56
N PRO A 5 -3.57 -11.29 -5.90
CA PRO A 5 -3.23 -10.23 -4.96
C PRO A 5 -4.50 -9.48 -4.55
N GLN A 6 -4.73 -9.39 -3.24
CA GLN A 6 -5.88 -8.70 -2.66
C GLN A 6 -5.57 -7.22 -2.42
N TRP A 7 -6.63 -6.40 -2.46
CA TRP A 7 -6.55 -5.01 -2.04
C TRP A 7 -6.50 -4.93 -0.51
N SER A 8 -5.64 -4.05 -0.01
CA SER A 8 -5.53 -3.71 1.42
C SER A 8 -5.54 -2.20 1.60
N GLU A 9 -6.04 -1.70 2.72
CA GLU A 9 -5.98 -0.27 3.05
C GLU A 9 -4.57 0.15 3.48
N LEU A 10 -4.18 1.40 3.19
CA LEU A 10 -2.89 1.98 3.58
C LEU A 10 -2.67 1.99 5.10
N SER A 11 -3.73 2.19 5.87
CA SER A 11 -3.71 2.17 7.33
C SER A 11 -3.21 0.85 7.91
N ALA A 12 -3.43 -0.27 7.21
CA ALA A 12 -2.94 -1.58 7.62
C ALA A 12 -1.39 -1.72 7.58
N PHE A 13 -0.70 -0.71 7.05
CA PHE A 13 0.77 -0.64 6.98
C PHE A 13 1.34 0.42 7.93
N LEU A 14 0.51 1.01 8.78
CA LEU A 14 0.97 1.83 9.90
C LEU A 14 1.41 0.92 11.06
N PRO A 15 2.27 1.42 11.97
CA PRO A 15 2.69 0.66 13.15
C PRO A 15 1.49 0.22 14.00
N ASP A 16 1.56 -0.95 14.64
CA ASP A 16 0.47 -1.48 15.46
C ASP A 16 0.14 -0.56 16.64
N GLU A 17 1.13 0.17 17.16
CA GLU A 17 0.97 1.14 18.25
C GLU A 17 0.28 2.43 17.80
N TRP A 18 -0.07 2.57 16.51
CA TRP A 18 -0.72 3.75 15.95
C TRP A 18 -2.03 4.09 16.69
N GLU A 19 -2.87 3.08 16.98
CA GLU A 19 -4.14 3.28 17.68
C GLU A 19 -3.92 3.77 19.13
N GLU A 20 -2.89 3.26 19.82
CA GLU A 20 -2.54 3.75 21.16
C GLU A 20 -2.00 5.19 21.10
N LEU A 21 -1.13 5.49 20.12
CA LEU A 21 -0.55 6.82 19.93
C LEU A 21 -1.61 7.87 19.55
N GLU A 22 -2.67 7.50 18.83
CA GLU A 22 -3.80 8.38 18.48
C GLU A 22 -4.56 8.88 19.72
N THR A 23 -4.62 8.07 20.78
CA THR A 23 -5.35 8.43 22.01
C THR A 23 -4.55 9.28 23.00
N LEU A 24 -3.24 9.41 22.78
CA LEU A 24 -2.34 10.14 23.67
C LEU A 24 -2.20 11.60 23.22
N GLU A 25 -2.52 12.55 24.11
CA GLU A 25 -2.31 13.98 23.88
C GLU A 25 -0.84 14.29 23.53
N GLY A 26 -0.64 15.08 22.47
CA GLY A 26 0.69 15.54 22.03
C GLY A 26 1.37 14.69 20.95
N ASN A 27 0.77 13.58 20.49
CA ASN A 27 1.35 12.72 19.45
C ASN A 27 0.91 13.03 18.02
N GLU A 28 0.10 14.07 17.79
CA GLU A 28 -0.47 14.40 16.47
C GLU A 28 0.62 14.55 15.38
N THR A 29 1.77 15.15 15.73
CA THR A 29 2.90 15.32 14.81
C THR A 29 3.58 14.00 14.48
N VAL A 30 3.71 13.10 15.47
CA VAL A 30 4.32 11.78 15.29
C VAL A 30 3.46 10.96 14.34
N LEU A 31 2.14 10.96 14.57
CA LEU A 31 1.15 10.30 13.72
C LEU A 31 1.22 10.86 12.30
N ALA A 32 1.09 12.18 12.13
CA ALA A 32 1.14 12.82 10.82
C ALA A 32 2.44 12.47 10.05
N SER A 33 3.59 12.41 10.75
CA SER A 33 4.87 12.04 10.15
C SER A 33 4.93 10.58 9.71
N ALA A 34 4.42 9.66 10.53
CA ALA A 34 4.39 8.24 10.19
C ALA A 34 3.46 7.99 8.99
N LEU A 35 2.26 8.57 8.98
CA LEU A 35 1.36 8.49 7.82
C LEU A 35 1.98 9.09 6.55
N ALA A 36 2.57 10.29 6.65
CA ALA A 36 3.22 10.94 5.51
C ALA A 36 4.39 10.11 4.95
N SER A 37 5.15 9.46 5.83
CA SER A 37 6.29 8.63 5.45
C SER A 37 5.84 7.34 4.77
N THR A 38 4.85 6.64 5.35
CA THR A 38 4.24 5.43 4.75
C THR A 38 3.59 5.76 3.40
N PHE A 39 2.90 6.90 3.31
CA PHE A 39 2.31 7.36 2.06
C PHE A 39 3.38 7.67 1.00
N SER A 40 4.46 8.37 1.37
CA SER A 40 5.57 8.66 0.46
C SER A 40 6.24 7.39 -0.06
N ALA A 41 6.50 6.42 0.81
CA ALA A 41 7.04 5.11 0.42
C ALA A 41 6.10 4.38 -0.54
N THR A 42 4.80 4.41 -0.27
CA THR A 42 3.75 3.83 -1.11
C THR A 42 3.72 4.45 -2.51
N LEU A 43 3.84 5.78 -2.61
CA LEU A 43 3.91 6.47 -3.91
C LEU A 43 5.15 6.06 -4.72
N GLU A 44 6.30 5.84 -4.07
CA GLU A 44 7.50 5.37 -4.76
C GLU A 44 7.35 3.91 -5.24
N LEU A 45 6.71 3.04 -4.46
CA LEU A 45 6.37 1.68 -4.90
C LEU A 45 5.41 1.70 -6.09
N ALA A 46 4.41 2.58 -6.09
CA ALA A 46 3.49 2.72 -7.21
C ALA A 46 4.20 3.25 -8.46
N LYS A 47 5.04 4.29 -8.30
CA LYS A 47 5.85 4.87 -9.38
C LYS A 47 6.82 3.87 -10.00
N SER A 48 7.37 2.96 -9.20
CA SER A 48 8.24 1.87 -9.68
C SER A 48 7.49 0.65 -10.25
N GLY A 49 6.14 0.70 -10.27
CA GLY A 49 5.30 -0.36 -10.84
C GLY A 49 5.27 -1.65 -10.01
N GLN A 50 5.49 -1.54 -8.70
CA GLN A 50 5.42 -2.67 -7.77
C GLN A 50 4.02 -2.86 -7.18
N ILE A 51 3.25 -1.78 -7.06
CA ILE A 51 1.87 -1.79 -6.53
C ILE A 51 0.92 -0.96 -7.40
N ASP A 52 -0.35 -1.32 -7.38
CA ASP A 52 -1.44 -0.44 -7.85
C ASP A 52 -2.02 0.34 -6.66
N LEU A 53 -2.47 1.57 -6.91
CA LEU A 53 -3.19 2.42 -5.95
C LEU A 53 -4.62 2.72 -6.40
N ARG A 54 -5.54 2.83 -5.45
CA ARG A 54 -6.94 3.19 -5.70
C ARG A 54 -7.50 4.04 -4.56
N GLN A 55 -8.19 5.13 -4.90
CA GLN A 55 -8.95 5.99 -3.99
C GLN A 55 -10.26 6.40 -4.69
N GLU A 56 -11.39 6.07 -4.09
CA GLU A 56 -12.72 6.24 -4.72
C GLU A 56 -13.33 7.63 -4.50
N GLY A 57 -12.86 8.36 -3.48
CA GLY A 57 -13.42 9.66 -3.11
C GLY A 57 -12.42 10.57 -2.41
N LEU A 58 -12.73 11.87 -2.38
CA LEU A 58 -11.92 12.86 -1.69
C LEU A 58 -11.77 12.49 -0.21
N PHE A 59 -10.53 12.48 0.28
CA PHE A 59 -10.18 12.10 1.65
C PHE A 59 -10.66 10.71 2.07
N GLY A 60 -11.03 9.85 1.10
CA GLY A 60 -11.39 8.47 1.33
C GLY A 60 -10.16 7.59 1.57
N PRO A 61 -10.38 6.34 2.02
CA PRO A 61 -9.30 5.38 2.23
C PRO A 61 -8.51 5.13 0.94
N ILE A 62 -7.20 4.93 1.11
CA ILE A 62 -6.28 4.59 0.03
C ILE A 62 -6.08 3.09 0.08
N TYR A 63 -6.32 2.42 -1.04
CA TYR A 63 -6.12 0.98 -1.21
C TYR A 63 -4.89 0.71 -2.05
N LEU A 64 -4.17 -0.34 -1.70
CA LEU A 64 -3.01 -0.85 -2.42
C LEU A 64 -3.13 -2.35 -2.69
N ARG A 65 -2.52 -2.80 -3.79
CA ARG A 65 -2.30 -4.23 -4.06
C ARG A 65 -0.97 -4.45 -4.79
N PRO A 66 -0.30 -5.60 -4.58
CA PRO A 66 0.88 -5.96 -5.38
C PRO A 66 0.55 -6.17 -6.86
N ILE A 67 1.41 -5.69 -7.74
CA ILE A 67 1.39 -6.06 -9.17
C ILE A 67 2.16 -7.37 -9.32
N VAL A 68 1.44 -8.47 -9.45
CA VAL A 68 2.06 -9.78 -9.73
C VAL A 68 2.45 -9.81 -11.20
N LYS A 69 3.76 -9.76 -11.48
CA LYS A 69 4.29 -10.04 -12.81
C LYS A 69 4.20 -11.54 -13.05
N THR A 70 3.19 -11.96 -13.80
CA THR A 70 3.09 -13.35 -14.25
C THR A 70 4.17 -13.61 -15.31
N GLU A 71 5.30 -14.21 -14.94
CA GLU A 71 6.38 -14.64 -15.85
C GLU A 71 6.01 -15.86 -16.74
N ALA A 72 4.72 -16.07 -17.06
CA ALA A 72 4.24 -17.30 -17.72
C ALA A 72 3.83 -17.12 -19.21
N ALA A 73 4.41 -16.17 -19.93
CA ALA A 73 4.12 -15.96 -21.36
C ALA A 73 5.31 -16.16 -22.31
N ALA A 74 6.49 -16.57 -21.82
CA ALA A 74 7.69 -16.75 -22.65
C ALA A 74 7.97 -18.20 -23.09
N GLU A 75 7.14 -19.18 -22.71
CA GLU A 75 7.29 -20.60 -23.12
C GLU A 75 6.32 -20.98 -24.26
N LYS A 76 6.12 -20.09 -25.24
CA LYS A 76 5.38 -20.39 -26.48
C LYS A 76 6.05 -19.82 -27.73
N LEU A 77 7.36 -20.05 -27.86
CA LEU A 77 8.13 -19.82 -29.08
C LEU A 77 9.23 -20.90 -29.22
N GLY A 78 8.84 -22.15 -29.00
CA GLY A 78 9.70 -23.31 -29.08
C GLY A 78 8.93 -24.57 -29.45
N GLU A 79 8.26 -24.54 -30.60
CA GLU A 79 7.94 -25.72 -31.43
C GLU A 79 8.13 -25.36 -32.90
#